data_AF-A0A2M8ADX7-F1
#
_entry.id   AF-A0A2M8ADX7-F1
#
_cell.length_a   1.000
_cell.length_b   1.000
_cell.length_c   1.000
_cell.angle_alpha   90.00
_cell.angle_beta   90.00
_cell.angle_gamma   90.00
#
_symmetry.space_group_name_H-M   'P 1'
#
loop_
_entity.id
_entity.type
_entity.pdbx_description
1 polymer ?
#
loop_
_entity_poly.entity_id
_entity_poly.type
_entity_poly.pdbx_seq_one_letter_code
_entity_poly.pdbx_strand_id
1 'polypeptide(L)'
;LLVMAIFKLWPVTITLAGVAGFIISIGMAVDANILIFARMKEEIASGKPLAKSIEEGFKRAWTSIRDSNISTLITCFILIQFTTSVVKGFAITLALGVLTSMFTAIFITRNFLTLIPSQWLENKHWLITSGKSANNK
;
A
#
# COMPACT_ATOMS: atom_id res chain seq x y z
N LEU A 1 -17.01 20.54 31.01
CA LEU A 1 -18.43 20.14 31.24
C LEU A 1 -19.12 19.66 29.95
N LEU A 2 -19.18 20.46 28.88
CA LEU A 2 -19.73 20.02 27.57
C LEU A 2 -19.02 18.78 26.98
N VAL A 3 -17.69 18.70 27.11
CA VAL A 3 -16.89 17.53 26.69
C VAL A 3 -17.25 16.26 27.49
N MET A 4 -17.53 16.38 28.79
CA MET A 4 -17.97 15.24 29.61
C MET A 4 -19.39 14.77 29.25
N ALA A 5 -20.28 15.68 28.82
CA ALA A 5 -21.63 15.32 28.38
C ALA A 5 -21.62 14.56 27.04
N ILE A 6 -20.70 14.91 26.13
CA ILE A 6 -20.54 14.24 24.82
C ILE A 6 -19.95 12.83 24.98
N PHE A 7 -18.98 12.64 25.89
CA PHE A 7 -18.44 11.31 26.19
C PHE A 7 -19.46 10.33 26.79
N LYS A 8 -20.56 10.82 27.37
CA LYS A 8 -21.65 9.98 27.92
C LYS A 8 -22.65 9.50 26.86
N LEU A 9 -22.76 10.22 25.72
CA LEU A 9 -23.74 9.94 24.67
C LEU A 9 -23.22 8.95 23.62
N TRP A 10 -21.91 8.83 23.44
CA TRP A 10 -21.32 7.91 22.49
C TRP A 10 -20.08 7.22 23.06
N PRO A 11 -20.21 5.99 23.58
CA PRO A 11 -19.04 5.18 23.88
C PRO A 11 -18.50 4.69 22.53
N VAL A 12 -17.74 5.52 21.80
CA VAL A 12 -16.86 4.99 20.75
C VAL A 12 -15.69 4.36 21.51
N THR A 13 -15.90 3.16 22.03
CA THR A 13 -14.78 2.30 22.38
C THR A 13 -14.07 2.02 21.08
N ILE A 14 -12.83 2.49 20.95
CA ILE A 14 -11.86 1.84 20.07
C ILE A 14 -11.83 0.39 20.55
N THR A 15 -12.61 -0.48 19.90
CA THR A 15 -12.68 -1.87 20.32
C THR A 15 -11.34 -2.52 20.02
N LEU A 16 -10.97 -3.55 20.79
CA LEU A 16 -9.77 -4.34 20.50
C LEU A 16 -9.75 -4.82 19.04
N ALA A 17 -10.94 -5.14 18.51
CA ALA A 17 -11.15 -5.51 17.11
C ALA A 17 -10.87 -4.35 16.14
N GLY A 18 -11.23 -3.11 16.45
CA GLY A 18 -10.87 -1.94 15.66
C GLY A 18 -9.35 -1.72 15.59
N VAL A 19 -8.64 -1.84 16.72
CA VAL A 19 -7.17 -1.75 16.75
C VAL A 19 -6.52 -2.85 15.93
N ALA A 20 -7.03 -4.08 16.01
CA ALA A 20 -6.56 -5.19 15.18
C ALA A 20 -6.75 -4.87 13.68
N GLY A 21 -7.90 -4.33 13.28
CA GLY A 21 -8.16 -3.90 11.90
C GLY A 21 -7.20 -2.82 11.44
N PHE A 22 -6.87 -1.86 12.32
CA PHE A 22 -5.87 -0.83 12.04
C PHE A 22 -4.46 -1.41 11.82
N ILE A 23 -3.99 -2.29 12.72
CA ILE A 23 -2.65 -2.92 12.59
C ILE A 23 -2.55 -3.72 11.28
N ILE A 24 -3.59 -4.48 10.93
CA ILE A 24 -3.62 -5.23 9.66
C ILE A 24 -3.58 -4.28 8.46
N SER A 25 -4.29 -3.15 8.53
CA SER A 25 -4.28 -2.17 7.44
C SER A 25 -2.89 -1.58 7.17
N ILE A 26 -2.06 -1.41 8.21
CA ILE A 26 -0.66 -1.00 8.05
C ILE A 26 0.14 -2.08 7.30
N GLY A 27 -0.04 -3.35 7.66
CA GLY A 27 0.61 -4.47 6.97
C GLY A 27 0.27 -4.52 5.47
N MET A 28 -1.00 -4.30 5.12
CA MET A 28 -1.43 -4.27 3.72
C MET A 28 -0.94 -3.02 2.98
N ALA A 29 -0.72 -1.90 3.67
CA ALA A 29 -0.12 -0.71 3.07
C ALA A 29 1.36 -0.94 2.69
N VAL A 30 2.09 -1.73 3.48
CA VAL A 30 3.49 -2.06 3.20
C VAL A 30 3.62 -3.10 2.09
N ASP A 31 2.69 -4.06 2.00
CA ASP A 31 2.66 -5.11 0.95
C ASP A 31 2.66 -4.51 -0.47
N ALA A 32 1.81 -3.50 -0.71
CA ALA A 32 1.72 -2.82 -1.99
C ALA A 32 3.06 -2.19 -2.43
N ASN A 33 3.79 -1.57 -1.49
CA ASN A 33 5.09 -0.96 -1.77
C ASN A 33 6.14 -2.02 -2.08
N ILE A 34 6.18 -3.12 -1.31
CA ILE A 34 7.14 -4.22 -1.54
C ILE A 34 6.91 -4.84 -2.93
N LEU A 35 5.66 -5.03 -3.34
CA LEU A 35 5.33 -5.62 -4.65
C LEU A 35 5.81 -4.75 -5.81
N ILE A 36 5.63 -3.43 -5.72
CA ILE A 36 6.16 -2.48 -6.72
C ILE A 36 7.68 -2.63 -6.84
N PHE A 37 8.40 -2.64 -5.72
CA PHE A 37 9.85 -2.80 -5.72
C PHE A 37 10.30 -4.15 -6.28
N ALA A 38 9.57 -5.22 -5.98
CA ALA A 38 9.86 -6.55 -6.53
C ALA A 38 9.71 -6.56 -8.05
N ARG A 39 8.61 -6.02 -8.60
CA ARG A 39 8.39 -5.94 -10.05
C ARG A 39 9.40 -5.03 -10.74
N MET A 40 9.73 -3.89 -10.14
CA MET A 40 10.80 -3.04 -10.67
C MET A 40 12.14 -3.77 -10.72
N LYS A 41 12.50 -4.53 -9.67
CA LYS A 41 13.74 -5.32 -9.65
C LYS A 41 13.75 -6.42 -10.70
N GLU A 42 12.61 -7.07 -10.98
CA GLU A 42 12.47 -8.02 -12.09
C GLU A 42 12.73 -7.35 -13.45
N GLU A 43 12.16 -6.17 -13.68
CA GLU A 43 12.35 -5.42 -14.94
C GLU A 43 13.80 -4.91 -15.11
N ILE A 44 14.47 -4.55 -14.01
CA ILE A 44 15.90 -4.19 -14.03
C ILE A 44 16.75 -5.43 -14.32
N ALA A 45 16.43 -6.58 -13.71
CA ALA A 45 17.14 -7.84 -13.93
C ALA A 45 16.99 -8.33 -15.38
N SER A 46 15.86 -8.05 -16.04
CA SER A 46 15.64 -8.35 -17.46
C SER A 46 16.40 -7.42 -18.42
N GLY A 47 17.16 -6.45 -17.88
CA GLY A 47 18.06 -5.58 -18.64
C GLY A 47 17.40 -4.32 -19.20
N LYS A 48 16.20 -3.96 -18.75
CA LYS A 48 15.55 -2.71 -19.17
C LYS A 48 16.19 -1.49 -18.50
N PRO A 49 16.25 -0.32 -19.18
CA PRO A 49 16.71 0.94 -18.59
C PRO A 49 15.87 1.31 -17.38
N LEU A 50 16.49 1.90 -16.36
CA LEU A 50 15.86 2.19 -15.06
C LEU A 50 14.53 2.95 -15.18
N ALA A 51 14.48 3.99 -16.03
CA ALA A 51 13.26 4.75 -16.27
C ALA A 51 12.11 3.88 -16.81
N LYS A 52 12.41 2.95 -17.73
CA LYS A 52 11.44 2.03 -18.32
C LYS A 52 11.04 0.92 -17.35
N SER A 53 11.97 0.46 -16.51
CA SER A 53 11.70 -0.54 -15.47
C SER A 53 10.79 -0.02 -14.36
N ILE A 54 10.89 1.27 -14.03
CA ILE A 54 9.96 1.94 -13.11
C ILE A 54 8.55 1.92 -13.72
N GLU A 55 8.39 2.42 -14.96
CA GLU A 55 7.07 2.51 -15.60
C GLU A 55 6.40 1.14 -15.76
N GLU A 56 7.14 0.15 -16.28
CA GLU A 56 6.63 -1.21 -16.47
C GLU A 56 6.37 -1.93 -15.12
N GLY A 57 7.25 -1.73 -14.13
CA GLY A 57 7.08 -2.26 -12.78
C GLY A 57 5.81 -1.74 -12.11
N PHE A 58 5.54 -0.44 -12.22
CA PHE A 58 4.30 0.18 -11.74
C PHE A 58 3.07 -0.38 -12.46
N LYS A 59 3.11 -0.45 -13.80
CA LYS A 59 1.99 -0.93 -14.60
C LYS A 59 1.61 -2.38 -14.25
N ARG A 60 2.60 -3.25 -14.07
CA ARG A 60 2.41 -4.66 -13.69
C ARG A 60 1.98 -4.82 -12.24
N ALA A 61 2.55 -4.05 -11.31
CA ALA A 61 2.18 -4.12 -9.90
C ALA A 61 0.76 -3.55 -9.66
N TRP A 62 0.36 -2.52 -10.40
CA TRP A 62 -0.92 -1.85 -10.24
C TRP A 62 -2.14 -2.78 -10.34
N THR A 63 -2.16 -3.67 -11.32
CA THR A 63 -3.27 -4.62 -11.49
C THR A 63 -3.38 -5.56 -10.29
N SER A 64 -2.26 -6.13 -9.84
CA SER A 64 -2.23 -7.01 -8.66
C SER A 64 -2.63 -6.29 -7.37
N ILE A 65 -2.16 -5.06 -7.16
CA ILE A 65 -2.50 -4.25 -5.97
C ILE A 65 -3.99 -3.93 -5.97
N ARG A 66 -4.52 -3.49 -7.11
CA ARG A 66 -5.94 -3.15 -7.23
C ARG A 66 -6.82 -4.37 -6.95
N ASP A 67 -6.52 -5.50 -7.56
CA ASP A 67 -7.35 -6.70 -7.43
C ASP A 67 -7.32 -7.26 -5.99
N SER A 68 -6.16 -7.22 -5.31
CA SER A 68 -6.01 -7.59 -3.90
C SER A 68 -6.83 -6.69 -2.96
N ASN A 69 -6.74 -5.37 -3.14
CA ASN A 69 -7.47 -4.42 -2.30
C ASN A 69 -8.98 -4.47 -2.56
N ILE A 70 -9.42 -4.66 -3.82
CA ILE A 70 -10.85 -4.85 -4.15
C ILE A 70 -11.40 -6.09 -3.43
N SER A 71 -10.69 -7.22 -3.48
CA SER A 71 -11.09 -8.44 -2.77
C SER A 71 -11.26 -8.19 -1.25
N THR A 72 -10.33 -7.42 -0.66
CA THR A 72 -10.43 -7.07 0.76
C THR A 72 -11.62 -6.16 1.05
N LEU A 73 -11.91 -5.18 0.19
CA LEU A 73 -13.09 -4.33 0.34
C LEU A 73 -14.39 -5.13 0.23
N ILE A 74 -14.46 -6.12 -0.66
CA ILE A 74 -15.61 -7.03 -0.76
C ILE A 74 -15.75 -7.83 0.55
N THR A 75 -14.65 -8.32 1.10
CA THR A 75 -14.66 -9.04 2.38
C THR A 75 -15.14 -8.13 3.50
N CYS A 76 -14.64 -6.89 3.59
CA CYS A 76 -15.10 -5.91 4.57
C CYS A 76 -16.59 -5.62 4.42
N PHE A 77 -17.10 -5.49 3.19
CA PHE A 77 -18.51 -5.26 2.92
C PHE A 77 -19.39 -6.41 3.45
N ILE A 78 -18.99 -7.66 3.18
CA ILE A 78 -19.68 -8.85 3.69
C ILE A 78 -19.64 -8.88 5.23
N LEU A 79 -18.48 -8.61 5.83
CA LEU A 79 -18.33 -8.60 7.30
C LEU A 79 -19.22 -7.54 7.96
N ILE A 80 -19.35 -6.35 7.37
CA ILE A 80 -20.21 -5.28 7.87
C ILE A 80 -21.70 -5.69 7.83
N GLN A 81 -22.12 -6.35 6.75
CA GLN A 81 -23.52 -6.70 6.54
C GLN A 81 -23.95 -7.92 7.38
N PHE A 82 -23.12 -8.96 7.45
CA PHE A 82 -23.52 -10.29 7.95
C PHE A 82 -22.95 -10.67 9.31
N THR A 83 -22.10 -9.84 9.94
CA THR A 83 -21.43 -10.22 11.22
C THR A 83 -21.90 -9.37 12.42
N THR A 84 -21.49 -9.77 13.62
CA THR A 84 -21.75 -9.12 14.91
C THR A 84 -21.00 -7.79 15.08
N SER A 85 -21.47 -6.96 16.00
CA SER A 85 -21.03 -5.58 16.24
C SER A 85 -19.52 -5.40 16.43
N VAL A 86 -18.84 -6.39 17.05
CA VAL A 86 -17.40 -6.35 17.29
C VAL A 86 -16.61 -6.46 15.98
N VAL A 87 -17.01 -7.39 15.09
CA VAL A 87 -16.34 -7.61 13.80
C VAL A 87 -16.67 -6.48 12.81
N LYS A 88 -17.84 -5.84 12.94
CA LYS A 88 -18.14 -4.62 12.16
C LYS A 88 -17.12 -3.51 12.43
N GLY A 89 -16.74 -3.30 13.69
CA GLY A 89 -15.69 -2.33 14.06
C GLY A 89 -14.33 -2.65 13.43
N PHE A 90 -13.96 -3.94 13.40
CA PHE A 90 -12.77 -4.41 12.69
C PHE A 90 -12.85 -4.12 11.19
N ALA A 91 -13.95 -4.52 10.53
CA ALA A 91 -14.12 -4.41 9.09
C ALA A 91 -14.15 -2.95 8.61
N ILE A 92 -14.76 -2.04 9.37
CA ILE A 92 -14.78 -0.61 9.06
C ILE A 92 -13.35 -0.03 9.12
N THR A 93 -12.60 -0.37 10.17
CA THR A 93 -11.23 0.14 10.35
C THR A 93 -10.29 -0.39 9.27
N LEU A 94 -10.42 -1.68 8.93
CA LEU A 94 -9.68 -2.31 7.84
C LEU A 94 -10.02 -1.68 6.48
N ALA A 95 -11.29 -1.47 6.18
CA ALA A 95 -11.73 -0.85 4.93
C ALA A 95 -11.21 0.58 4.78
N LEU A 96 -11.25 1.39 5.85
CA LEU A 96 -10.68 2.74 5.85
C LEU A 96 -9.18 2.74 5.59
N GLY A 97 -8.45 1.80 6.20
CA GLY A 97 -7.01 1.68 5.99
C GLY A 97 -6.65 1.24 4.57
N VAL A 98 -7.40 0.30 3.99
CA VAL A 98 -7.26 -0.11 2.57
C VAL A 98 -7.49 1.06 1.62
N LEU A 99 -8.58 1.82 1.81
CA LEU A 99 -8.88 2.97 0.97
C LEU A 99 -7.80 4.06 1.06
N THR A 100 -7.33 4.35 2.27
CA THR A 100 -6.26 5.34 2.51
C THR A 100 -4.93 4.90 1.88
N SER A 101 -4.62 3.61 1.95
CA SER A 101 -3.43 3.02 1.33
C SER A 101 -3.48 3.09 -0.20
N MET A 102 -4.61 2.68 -0.81
CA MET A 102 -4.80 2.79 -2.26
C MET A 102 -4.69 4.24 -2.73
N PHE A 103 -5.29 5.18 -2.00
CA PHE A 103 -5.19 6.60 -2.31
C PHE A 103 -3.74 7.10 -2.25
N THR A 104 -2.99 6.69 -1.22
CA THR A 104 -1.56 7.01 -1.09
C THR A 104 -0.74 6.44 -2.26
N ALA A 105 -0.94 5.18 -2.62
CA ALA A 105 -0.21 4.53 -3.71
C ALA A 105 -0.49 5.17 -5.09
N ILE A 106 -1.73 5.58 -5.36
CA ILE A 106 -2.10 6.25 -6.62
C ILE A 106 -1.57 7.69 -6.64
N PHE A 107 -1.81 8.44 -5.57
CA PHE A 107 -1.66 9.89 -5.57
C PHE A 107 -0.25 10.31 -5.20
N ILE A 108 0.33 9.73 -4.15
CA ILE A 108 1.68 10.09 -3.67
C ILE A 108 2.72 9.48 -4.59
N THR A 109 2.62 8.19 -4.93
CA THR A 109 3.68 7.52 -5.68
C THR A 109 3.74 7.99 -7.14
N ARG A 110 2.60 8.27 -7.78
CA ARG A 110 2.58 8.83 -9.15
C ARG A 110 3.11 10.26 -9.19
N ASN A 111 2.74 11.12 -8.23
CA ASN A 111 3.28 12.48 -8.16
C ASN A 111 4.76 12.49 -7.77
N PHE A 112 5.17 11.66 -6.82
CA PHE A 112 6.57 11.56 -6.37
C PHE A 112 7.50 11.07 -7.47
N LEU A 113 7.11 10.05 -8.24
CA LEU A 113 7.90 9.56 -9.39
C LEU A 113 7.89 10.50 -10.59
N THR A 114 6.85 11.33 -10.73
CA THR A 114 6.81 12.37 -11.78
C THR A 114 7.67 13.59 -11.39
N LEU A 115 7.82 13.87 -10.09
CA LEU A 115 8.58 15.02 -9.59
C LEU A 115 10.07 14.72 -9.35
N ILE A 116 10.46 13.46 -9.12
CA ILE A 116 11.89 13.11 -8.99
C ILE A 116 12.53 13.06 -10.38
N PRO A 117 13.55 13.90 -10.66
CA PRO A 117 14.27 13.84 -11.92
C PRO A 117 14.99 12.49 -12.03
N SER A 118 14.66 11.73 -13.07
CA SER A 118 15.30 10.44 -13.41
C SER A 118 16.84 10.51 -13.47
N GLN A 119 17.37 11.71 -13.71
CA GLN A 119 18.80 12.03 -13.80
C GLN A 119 19.57 11.89 -12.46
N TRP A 120 18.91 11.99 -11.31
CA TRP A 120 19.56 11.83 -9.99
C TRP A 120 19.69 10.36 -9.59
N LEU A 121 18.73 9.53 -10.02
CA LEU A 121 18.68 8.09 -9.71
C LEU A 121 19.69 7.29 -10.55
N GLU A 122 19.96 7.73 -11.78
CA GLU A 122 20.95 7.15 -12.68
C GLU A 122 22.40 7.30 -12.15
N ASN A 123 22.68 8.38 -11.41
CA ASN A 123 24.00 8.67 -10.83
C ASN A 123 24.37 7.82 -9.61
N LYS A 124 23.46 7.00 -9.06
CA LYS A 124 23.71 6.17 -7.88
C LYS A 124 23.51 4.67 -8.16
N HIS A 125 24.18 4.21 -9.22
CA HIS A 125 24.20 2.82 -9.73
C HIS A 125 24.40 1.75 -8.63
N TRP A 126 25.11 2.07 -7.54
CA TRP A 126 25.35 1.20 -6.37
C TRP A 126 24.10 0.82 -5.55
N LEU A 127 23.06 1.66 -5.51
CA LEU A 127 21.85 1.35 -4.72
C LEU A 127 20.91 0.35 -5.39
N ILE A 128 21.09 0.12 -6.69
CA ILE A 128 20.15 -0.64 -7.53
C ILE A 128 20.82 -1.89 -8.12
N THR A 129 22.14 -1.86 -8.32
CA THR A 129 22.92 -3.03 -8.74
C THR A 129 23.94 -3.42 -7.66
N SER A 130 23.55 -4.34 -6.78
CA SER A 130 24.51 -5.25 -6.16
C SER A 130 24.41 -6.55 -6.92
N GLY A 131 25.09 -6.65 -8.07
CA GLY A 131 25.18 -7.93 -8.78
C GLY A 131 25.48 -7.94 -10.27
N LYS A 132 25.84 -6.83 -10.93
CA LYS A 132 26.33 -6.90 -12.33
C LYS A 132 27.64 -6.12 -12.52
N SER A 133 28.67 -6.60 -11.85
CA SER A 133 30.08 -6.29 -12.17
C SER A 133 30.92 -7.57 -12.15
N ALA A 134 30.64 -8.45 -13.10
CA ALA A 134 31.50 -9.48 -13.68
C ALA A 134 30.56 -10.21 -14.66
N ASN A 135 30.73 -10.20 -15.98
CA ASN A 135 31.95 -10.41 -16.71
C ASN A 135 31.66 -9.96 -18.16
N ASN A 136 32.48 -9.05 -18.69
CA ASN A 136 32.62 -8.88 -20.13
C ASN A 136 34.12 -8.72 -20.43
N LYS A 137 34.82 -9.85 -20.41
CA LYS A 137 35.91 -10.19 -21.32
C LYS A 137 35.85 -11.68 -21.60
#